data_AF-A0A2T3N3E5-F1
#
_entry.id   AF-A0A2T3N3E5-F1
#
_cell.length_a   1.000
_cell.length_b   1.000
_cell.length_c   1.000
_cell.angle_alpha   90.00
_cell.angle_beta   90.00
_cell.angle_gamma   90.00
#
_symmetry.space_group_name_H-M   'P 1'
#
loop_
_entity.id
_entity.type
_entity.pdbx_description
1 polymer ?
#
loop_
_entity_poly.entity_id
_entity_poly.type
_entity_poly.pdbx_seq_one_letter_code
_entity_poly.pdbx_strand_id
1 'polypeptide(L)'
;MTIQQVPNFNEALLSKLVTHFGVTRHVKDGGYILPDGRLLNLQRSDMENRQFHRAVAALMPEEMIGIIDEITIVNLMASTGAIRYEARGRVHVAVKPTQLQRRKLFDIMKYSVHSYRVLVSDLNGATIGDQMFQSPHAHELLDFFNRCFSSAQKQYRDDEFYLSKELDDYIFTFRPEQRQIGRYKSSTKTFTILPEFEGSLAMFKQQVTKRQQQESVIV
;
A
#
# COMPACT_ATOMS: atom_id res chain seq x y z
N MET A 1 -7.18 1.88 -20.36
CA MET A 1 -6.69 3.25 -20.57
C MET A 1 -5.43 3.42 -19.75
N THR A 2 -4.29 3.50 -20.41
CA THR A 2 -2.97 3.67 -19.79
C THR A 2 -2.84 5.13 -19.37
N ILE A 3 -2.81 5.38 -18.06
CA ILE A 3 -2.49 6.70 -17.53
C ILE A 3 -0.98 6.93 -17.77
N GLN A 4 -0.62 7.38 -18.97
CA GLN A 4 0.62 8.13 -19.17
C GLN A 4 0.39 9.52 -18.54
N GLN A 5 0.46 9.60 -17.22
CA GLN A 5 0.34 10.87 -16.50
C GLN A 5 1.60 11.71 -16.78
N VAL A 6 1.35 12.94 -17.19
CA VAL A 6 2.32 13.94 -17.64
C VAL A 6 3.37 14.17 -16.55
N PRO A 7 4.69 14.05 -16.83
CA PRO A 7 5.77 14.28 -15.85
C PRO A 7 5.60 15.57 -15.03
N ASN A 8 5.06 16.63 -15.65
CA ASN A 8 4.80 17.93 -15.03
C ASN A 8 3.81 17.87 -13.86
N PHE A 9 2.84 16.97 -13.88
CA PHE A 9 1.82 16.88 -12.83
C PHE A 9 2.39 16.30 -11.53
N ASN A 10 3.19 15.24 -11.64
CA ASN A 10 3.80 14.58 -10.49
C ASN A 10 4.82 15.49 -9.80
N GLU A 11 5.61 16.23 -10.59
CA GLU A 11 6.54 17.24 -10.08
C GLU A 11 5.81 18.42 -9.42
N ALA A 12 4.68 18.87 -9.98
CA ALA A 12 3.85 19.91 -9.38
C ALA A 12 3.26 19.46 -8.04
N LEU A 13 2.76 18.21 -7.95
CA LEU A 13 2.25 17.66 -6.70
C LEU A 13 3.35 17.54 -5.64
N LEU A 14 4.51 16.98 -6.00
CA LEU A 14 5.68 16.94 -5.10
C LEU A 14 6.08 18.33 -4.62
N SER A 15 6.12 19.31 -5.52
CA SER A 15 6.46 20.70 -5.19
C SER A 15 5.43 21.32 -4.25
N LYS A 16 4.13 21.07 -4.47
CA LYS A 16 3.05 21.50 -3.57
C LYS A 16 3.24 20.93 -2.16
N LEU A 17 3.52 19.62 -2.06
CA LEU A 17 3.77 18.97 -0.77
C LEU A 17 4.99 19.55 -0.06
N VAL A 18 6.11 19.70 -0.77
CA VAL A 18 7.34 20.29 -0.21
C VAL A 18 7.14 21.74 0.20
N THR A 19 6.37 22.52 -0.56
CA THR A 19 6.06 23.92 -0.22
C THR A 19 5.21 24.02 1.03
N HIS A 20 4.22 23.12 1.18
CA HIS A 20 3.31 23.15 2.33
C HIS A 20 3.95 22.61 3.62
N PHE A 21 4.63 21.46 3.54
CA PHE A 21 5.16 20.78 4.70
C PHE A 21 6.62 21.14 4.99
N GLY A 22 7.39 21.52 3.97
CA GLY A 22 8.84 21.61 4.06
C GLY A 22 9.52 20.24 4.11
N VAL A 23 10.84 20.26 4.29
CA VAL A 23 11.66 19.05 4.44
C VAL A 23 12.41 19.05 5.77
N THR A 24 12.73 17.86 6.27
CA THR A 24 13.43 17.67 7.54
C THR A 24 14.58 16.68 7.39
N ARG A 25 15.52 16.74 8.35
CA ARG A 25 16.56 15.71 8.55
C ARG A 25 16.22 14.77 9.71
N HIS A 26 15.18 15.07 10.48
CA HIS A 26 14.77 14.32 11.67
C HIS A 26 14.08 13.01 11.30
N VAL A 27 14.85 11.92 11.25
CA VAL A 27 14.33 10.56 10.96
C VAL A 27 13.36 10.05 12.03
N LYS A 28 13.43 10.57 13.26
CA LYS A 28 12.62 10.08 14.39
C LYS A 28 11.12 10.35 14.25
N ASP A 29 10.76 11.30 13.40
CA ASP A 29 9.38 11.75 13.23
C ASP A 29 8.56 10.84 12.31
N GLY A 30 9.22 10.12 11.40
CA GLY A 30 8.52 9.46 10.29
C GLY A 30 7.97 10.48 9.29
N GLY A 31 7.31 10.00 8.25
CA GLY A 31 6.71 10.83 7.21
C GLY A 31 6.81 10.18 5.84
N TYR A 32 7.29 10.93 4.85
CA TYR A 32 7.50 10.44 3.50
C TYR A 32 8.94 10.69 3.08
N ILE A 33 9.60 9.66 2.54
CA ILE A 33 10.91 9.79 1.90
C ILE A 33 10.65 10.12 0.42
N LEU A 34 11.00 11.32 0.01
CA LEU A 34 10.84 11.83 -1.35
C LEU A 34 11.79 11.10 -2.32
N PRO A 35 11.56 11.17 -3.65
CA PRO A 35 12.42 10.52 -4.64
C PRO A 35 13.91 10.89 -4.56
N ASP A 36 14.20 12.11 -4.08
CA ASP A 36 15.55 12.62 -3.86
C ASP A 36 16.16 12.21 -2.49
N GLY A 37 15.46 11.39 -1.69
CA GLY A 37 15.91 10.90 -0.39
C GLY A 37 15.70 11.87 0.78
N ARG A 38 15.16 13.08 0.55
CA ARG A 38 14.75 14.00 1.64
C ARG A 38 13.49 13.48 2.34
N LEU A 39 13.30 13.91 3.59
CA LEU A 39 12.09 13.58 4.35
C LEU A 39 11.13 14.77 4.34
N LEU A 40 9.86 14.53 4.07
CA LEU A 40 8.79 15.51 4.23
C LEU A 40 8.58 15.79 5.73
N ASN A 41 8.47 17.07 6.10
CA ASN A 41 8.35 17.46 7.50
C ASN A 41 6.88 17.49 7.95
N LEU A 42 6.43 16.41 8.60
CA LEU A 42 5.08 16.34 9.19
C LEU A 42 5.02 16.91 10.63
N GLN A 43 6.05 17.64 11.06
CA GLN A 43 6.14 18.32 12.36
C GLN A 43 5.78 17.40 13.55
N ARG A 44 6.23 16.14 13.52
CA ARG A 44 5.73 15.10 14.45
C ARG A 44 6.19 15.28 15.89
N SER A 45 7.29 16.01 16.05
CA SER A 45 7.85 16.43 17.35
C SER A 45 7.16 17.68 17.92
N ASP A 46 6.45 18.45 17.11
CA ASP A 46 5.66 19.60 17.57
C ASP A 46 4.25 19.12 17.89
N MET A 47 3.87 19.08 19.17
CA MET A 47 2.55 18.57 19.57
C MET A 47 1.40 19.43 19.08
N GLU A 48 1.59 20.74 18.95
CA GLU A 48 0.53 21.67 18.53
C GLU A 48 0.31 21.61 17.02
N ASN A 49 1.38 21.38 16.24
CA ASN A 49 1.32 21.35 14.78
C ASN A 49 1.50 19.94 14.18
N ARG A 50 1.32 18.89 14.99
CA ARG A 50 1.54 17.50 14.57
C ARG A 50 0.63 17.10 13.42
N GLN A 51 1.25 16.76 12.29
CA GLN A 51 0.52 16.22 11.14
C GLN A 51 0.68 14.71 11.04
N PHE A 52 -0.33 14.03 10.49
CA PHE A 52 -0.33 12.59 10.26
C PHE A 52 -0.23 12.30 8.76
N HIS A 53 0.04 11.06 8.37
CA HIS A 53 0.10 10.67 6.96
C HIS A 53 -1.15 11.10 6.16
N ARG A 54 -2.34 11.04 6.79
CA ARG A 54 -3.59 11.53 6.20
C ARG A 54 -3.60 13.04 5.86
N ALA A 55 -2.81 13.87 6.54
CA ALA A 55 -2.72 15.29 6.23
C ALA A 55 -2.10 15.51 4.84
N VAL A 56 -1.22 14.60 4.41
CA VAL A 56 -0.65 14.62 3.05
C VAL A 56 -1.70 14.22 2.02
N ALA A 57 -2.54 13.23 2.34
CA ALA A 57 -3.66 12.81 1.50
C ALA A 57 -4.68 13.94 1.26
N ALA A 58 -4.92 14.81 2.25
CA ALA A 58 -5.84 15.94 2.13
C ALA A 58 -5.39 17.01 1.11
N LEU A 59 -4.12 17.01 0.69
CA LEU A 59 -3.61 17.93 -0.33
C LEU A 59 -3.67 17.35 -1.75
N MET A 60 -4.13 16.11 -1.90
CA MET A 60 -4.25 15.47 -3.19
C MET A 60 -5.46 15.97 -3.99
N PRO A 61 -5.37 15.93 -5.33
CA PRO A 61 -6.51 16.11 -6.23
C PRO A 61 -7.62 15.11 -5.93
N GLU A 62 -8.89 15.51 -6.13
CA GLU A 62 -10.07 14.69 -5.84
C GLU A 62 -10.03 13.35 -6.56
N GLU A 63 -9.48 13.32 -7.78
CA GLU A 63 -9.38 12.12 -8.62
C GLU A 63 -8.43 11.06 -8.04
N MET A 64 -7.54 11.46 -7.13
CA MET A 64 -6.61 10.55 -6.45
C MET A 64 -7.14 10.07 -5.09
N ILE A 65 -8.27 10.62 -4.63
CA ILE A 65 -8.93 10.20 -3.40
C ILE A 65 -9.63 8.88 -3.69
N GLY A 66 -9.08 7.81 -3.13
CA GLY A 66 -9.69 6.50 -3.19
C GLY A 66 -10.85 6.36 -2.22
N ILE A 67 -11.62 5.28 -2.39
CA ILE A 67 -12.79 4.98 -1.55
C ILE A 67 -12.40 4.74 -0.08
N ILE A 68 -11.14 4.36 0.17
CA ILE A 68 -10.55 4.26 1.51
C ILE A 68 -9.18 4.96 1.56
N ASP A 69 -8.79 5.42 2.75
CA ASP A 69 -7.53 6.15 3.01
C ASP A 69 -6.29 5.43 2.48
N GLU A 70 -6.23 4.10 2.56
CA GLU A 70 -5.05 3.35 2.14
C GLU A 70 -4.83 3.41 0.62
N ILE A 71 -5.90 3.40 -0.20
CA ILE A 71 -5.78 3.64 -1.65
C ILE A 71 -5.24 5.04 -1.90
N THR A 72 -5.79 6.04 -1.21
CA THR A 72 -5.37 7.43 -1.35
C THR A 72 -3.87 7.56 -1.08
N ILE A 73 -3.37 6.86 -0.06
CA ILE A 73 -1.93 6.81 0.25
C ILE A 73 -1.15 6.04 -0.83
N VAL A 74 -1.66 4.93 -1.36
CA VAL A 74 -1.02 4.20 -2.47
C VAL A 74 -0.96 5.06 -3.73
N ASN A 75 -2.04 5.74 -4.11
CA ASN A 75 -2.10 6.67 -5.24
C ASN A 75 -1.08 7.80 -5.08
N LEU A 76 -0.97 8.37 -3.88
CA LEU A 76 0.06 9.36 -3.56
C LEU A 76 1.46 8.79 -3.85
N MET A 77 1.79 7.62 -3.29
CA MET A 77 3.11 7.01 -3.45
C MET A 77 3.40 6.60 -4.89
N ALA A 78 2.38 6.08 -5.60
CA ALA A 78 2.43 5.72 -7.00
C ALA A 78 2.74 6.93 -7.90
N SER A 79 2.07 8.05 -7.64
CA SER A 79 2.17 9.25 -8.47
C SER A 79 3.44 10.05 -8.17
N THR A 80 3.82 10.14 -6.90
CA THR A 80 4.96 10.96 -6.46
C THR A 80 6.27 10.19 -6.35
N GLY A 81 6.21 8.86 -6.36
CA GLY A 81 7.36 8.01 -6.03
C GLY A 81 7.80 8.12 -4.56
N ALA A 82 7.06 8.81 -3.70
CA ALA A 82 7.39 8.93 -2.29
C ALA A 82 7.19 7.59 -1.56
N ILE A 83 7.97 7.36 -0.52
CA ILE A 83 7.88 6.17 0.34
C ILE A 83 7.30 6.59 1.68
N ARG A 84 6.19 6.00 2.10
CA ARG A 84 5.67 6.20 3.46
C ARG A 84 6.58 5.50 4.46
N TYR A 85 7.03 6.23 5.46
CA TYR A 85 7.95 5.77 6.48
C TYR A 85 7.41 6.10 7.88
N GLU A 86 7.27 5.10 8.72
CA GLU A 86 6.90 5.23 10.11
C GLU A 86 8.11 4.87 10.98
N ALA A 87 8.56 5.82 11.81
CA ALA A 87 9.80 5.69 12.59
C ALA A 87 9.85 4.48 13.54
N ARG A 88 8.70 3.84 13.81
CA ARG A 88 8.57 2.70 14.73
C ARG A 88 8.16 1.40 14.02
N GLY A 89 8.51 1.23 12.76
CA GLY A 89 8.58 -0.12 12.19
C GLY A 89 7.66 -0.41 11.00
N ARG A 90 7.20 0.60 10.25
CA ARG A 90 6.54 0.35 8.96
C ARG A 90 7.15 1.19 7.86
N VAL A 91 7.41 0.56 6.72
CA VAL A 91 7.74 1.21 5.46
C VAL A 91 6.77 0.69 4.43
N HIS A 92 6.21 1.60 3.63
CA HIS A 92 5.30 1.23 2.55
C HIS A 92 5.75 1.90 1.26
N VAL A 93 5.85 1.07 0.22
CA VAL A 93 6.40 1.42 -1.09
C VAL A 93 5.39 1.03 -2.16
N ALA A 94 5.11 1.91 -3.13
CA ALA A 94 4.24 1.61 -4.27
C ALA A 94 4.98 1.61 -5.63
N VAL A 95 6.20 2.16 -5.66
CA VAL A 95 7.05 2.26 -6.86
C VAL A 95 8.47 1.85 -6.49
N LYS A 96 9.22 1.29 -7.43
CA LYS A 96 10.63 0.91 -7.21
C LYS A 96 11.42 2.08 -6.61
N PRO A 97 11.94 1.95 -5.37
CA PRO A 97 12.67 3.04 -4.71
C PRO A 97 13.88 3.51 -5.52
N THR A 98 14.15 4.81 -5.55
CA THR A 98 15.37 5.38 -6.14
C THR A 98 16.62 4.96 -5.34
N GLN A 99 17.81 5.15 -5.91
CA GLN A 99 19.06 4.89 -5.17
C GLN A 99 19.16 5.74 -3.89
N LEU A 100 18.74 7.00 -3.95
CA LEU A 100 18.77 7.92 -2.81
C LEU A 100 17.78 7.48 -1.71
N GLN A 101 16.59 7.03 -2.10
CA GLN A 101 15.61 6.46 -1.17
C GLN A 101 16.11 5.17 -0.52
N ARG A 102 16.70 4.25 -1.29
CA ARG A 102 17.27 3.00 -0.73
C ARG A 102 18.39 3.30 0.26
N ARG A 103 19.28 4.24 -0.06
CA ARG A 103 20.32 4.71 0.86
C ARG A 103 19.71 5.27 2.14
N LYS A 104 18.69 6.13 2.02
CA LYS A 104 17.99 6.72 3.17
C LYS A 104 17.33 5.66 4.07
N LEU A 105 16.65 4.69 3.48
CA LEU A 105 16.04 3.57 4.20
C LEU A 105 17.10 2.72 4.91
N PHE A 106 18.21 2.41 4.24
CA PHE A 106 19.32 1.69 4.84
C PHE A 106 19.91 2.46 6.03
N ASP A 107 20.18 3.76 5.88
CA ASP A 107 20.71 4.60 6.97
C ASP A 107 19.77 4.64 8.18
N ILE A 108 18.45 4.65 7.93
CA ILE A 108 17.41 4.60 8.97
C ILE A 108 17.40 3.24 9.69
N MET A 109 17.46 2.14 8.94
CA MET A 109 17.26 0.79 9.49
C MET A 109 18.52 0.20 10.11
N LYS A 110 19.71 0.51 9.57
CA LYS A 110 20.99 -0.09 9.96
C LYS A 110 21.30 0.02 11.45
N TYR A 111 20.94 1.15 12.06
CA TYR A 111 21.21 1.44 13.48
C TYR A 111 19.94 1.48 14.32
N SER A 112 18.82 1.02 13.78
CA SER A 112 17.57 1.02 14.52
C SER A 112 17.52 -0.16 15.49
N VAL A 113 17.00 0.09 16.68
CA VAL A 113 16.62 -0.96 17.62
C VAL A 113 15.26 -1.60 17.26
N HIS A 114 14.55 -1.02 16.29
CA HIS A 114 13.24 -1.48 15.86
C HIS A 114 13.35 -2.33 14.60
N SER A 115 12.56 -3.42 14.57
CA SER A 115 12.30 -4.14 13.33
C SER A 115 11.32 -3.36 12.47
N TYR A 116 11.54 -3.35 11.16
CA TYR A 116 10.70 -2.70 10.17
C TYR A 116 9.99 -3.72 9.31
N ARG A 117 8.65 -3.63 9.27
CA ARG A 117 7.84 -4.27 8.24
C ARG A 117 7.90 -3.42 6.98
N VAL A 118 8.49 -3.96 5.92
CA VAL A 118 8.53 -3.31 4.61
C VAL A 118 7.46 -3.95 3.74
N LEU A 119 6.41 -3.17 3.46
CA LEU A 119 5.30 -3.52 2.59
C LEU A 119 5.52 -2.89 1.20
N VAL A 120 5.35 -3.68 0.15
CA VAL A 120 5.34 -3.22 -1.24
C VAL A 120 3.96 -3.50 -1.81
N SER A 121 3.30 -2.47 -2.35
CA SER A 121 2.04 -2.60 -3.06
C SER A 121 2.19 -2.28 -4.54
N ASP A 122 1.32 -2.85 -5.38
CA ASP A 122 1.15 -2.40 -6.75
C ASP A 122 0.29 -1.13 -6.82
N LEU A 123 0.07 -0.63 -8.04
CA LEU A 123 -0.76 0.56 -8.31
C LEU A 123 -2.23 0.40 -7.91
N ASN A 124 -2.70 -0.84 -7.73
CA ASN A 124 -4.06 -1.18 -7.33
C ASN A 124 -4.18 -1.32 -5.79
N GLY A 125 -3.07 -1.10 -5.07
CA GLY A 125 -2.99 -1.31 -3.62
C GLY A 125 -2.84 -2.77 -3.20
N ALA A 126 -2.68 -3.71 -4.14
CA ALA A 126 -2.44 -5.12 -3.81
C ALA A 126 -1.03 -5.30 -3.28
N THR A 127 -0.87 -6.07 -2.21
CA THR A 127 0.47 -6.41 -1.70
C THR A 127 1.23 -7.28 -2.71
N ILE A 128 2.46 -6.88 -3.03
CA ILE A 128 3.41 -7.63 -3.89
C ILE A 128 4.72 -7.94 -3.16
N GLY A 129 4.84 -7.51 -1.90
CA GLY A 129 5.94 -7.85 -1.02
C GLY A 129 5.64 -7.47 0.42
N ASP A 130 5.99 -8.34 1.34
CA ASP A 130 5.88 -8.10 2.78
C ASP A 130 7.01 -8.83 3.48
N GLN A 131 7.94 -8.08 4.07
CA GLN A 131 9.09 -8.66 4.75
C GLN A 131 9.47 -7.83 5.97
N MET A 132 9.79 -8.53 7.06
CA MET A 132 10.38 -7.93 8.26
C MET A 132 11.90 -7.81 8.09
N PHE A 133 12.45 -6.65 8.42
CA PHE A 133 13.89 -6.39 8.45
C PHE A 133 14.30 -5.87 9.83
N GLN A 134 15.46 -6.32 10.31
CA GLN A 134 16.10 -5.81 11.51
C GLN A 134 17.57 -5.61 11.20
N SER A 135 18.02 -4.34 11.21
CA SER A 135 19.40 -3.97 10.86
C SER A 135 19.92 -4.63 9.57
N PRO A 136 19.18 -4.53 8.44
CA PRO A 136 19.54 -5.25 7.22
C PRO A 136 20.82 -4.70 6.57
N HIS A 137 21.51 -5.55 5.83
CA HIS A 137 22.52 -5.13 4.87
C HIS A 137 21.88 -4.45 3.65
N ALA A 138 22.64 -3.58 2.99
CA ALA A 138 22.14 -2.83 1.84
C ALA A 138 21.70 -3.73 0.67
N HIS A 139 22.37 -4.88 0.47
CA HIS A 139 22.03 -5.83 -0.58
C HIS A 139 20.70 -6.54 -0.29
N GLU A 140 20.39 -6.86 0.97
CA GLU A 140 19.12 -7.52 1.33
C GLU A 140 17.91 -6.65 0.97
N LEU A 141 17.98 -5.33 1.25
CA LEU A 141 16.95 -4.38 0.84
C LEU A 141 16.86 -4.29 -0.68
N LEU A 142 17.99 -4.24 -1.38
CA LEU A 142 18.03 -4.17 -2.84
C LEU A 142 17.41 -5.41 -3.48
N ASP A 143 17.77 -6.60 -3.00
CA ASP A 143 17.28 -7.88 -3.52
C ASP A 143 15.79 -8.05 -3.26
N PHE A 144 15.31 -7.62 -2.08
CA PHE A 144 13.88 -7.57 -1.78
C PHE A 144 13.12 -6.68 -2.78
N PHE A 145 13.55 -5.44 -2.97
CA PHE A 145 12.89 -4.55 -3.93
C PHE A 145 13.00 -5.09 -5.36
N ASN A 146 14.16 -5.61 -5.76
CA ASN A 146 14.31 -6.19 -7.09
C ASN A 146 13.35 -7.35 -7.31
N ARG A 147 13.19 -8.25 -6.34
CA ARG A 147 12.23 -9.37 -6.40
C ARG A 147 10.78 -8.90 -6.48
N CYS A 148 10.38 -7.92 -5.68
CA CYS A 148 9.01 -7.37 -5.72
C CYS A 148 8.68 -6.69 -7.06
N PHE A 149 9.67 -6.07 -7.70
CA PHE A 149 9.47 -5.32 -8.95
C PHE A 149 9.98 -6.06 -10.21
N SER A 150 10.42 -7.32 -10.12
CA SER A 150 10.94 -8.10 -11.27
C SER A 150 9.93 -9.06 -11.91
N SER A 151 8.83 -9.40 -11.25
CA SER A 151 7.79 -10.26 -11.83
C SER A 151 6.41 -10.03 -11.20
N ALA A 152 5.35 -10.33 -11.95
CA ALA A 152 3.94 -10.06 -11.64
C ALA A 152 3.34 -10.99 -10.56
N GLN A 153 4.10 -11.44 -9.57
CA GLN A 153 3.52 -12.20 -8.46
C GLN A 153 2.83 -11.25 -7.47
N LYS A 154 1.54 -11.04 -7.69
CA LYS A 154 0.66 -10.43 -6.70
C LYS A 154 0.45 -11.41 -5.55
N GLN A 155 0.91 -11.05 -4.35
CA GLN A 155 0.66 -11.80 -3.13
C GLN A 155 -0.51 -11.17 -2.39
N TYR A 156 -1.70 -11.65 -2.71
CA TYR A 156 -2.93 -11.23 -2.08
C TYR A 156 -2.99 -11.68 -0.61
N ARG A 157 -3.29 -10.76 0.30
CA ARG A 157 -3.46 -11.06 1.72
C ARG A 157 -4.94 -11.24 2.07
N ASP A 158 -5.24 -12.13 3.00
CA ASP A 158 -6.63 -12.39 3.43
C ASP A 158 -7.38 -11.13 3.87
N ASP A 159 -6.69 -10.19 4.54
CA ASP A 159 -7.27 -8.96 5.05
C ASP A 159 -7.52 -7.89 3.98
N GLU A 160 -7.05 -8.10 2.74
CA GLU A 160 -7.34 -7.27 1.57
C GLU A 160 -8.68 -7.65 0.93
N PHE A 161 -9.39 -8.67 1.43
CA PHE A 161 -10.67 -9.09 0.87
C PHE A 161 -11.76 -9.13 1.94
N TYR A 162 -12.99 -9.03 1.49
CA TYR A 162 -14.14 -9.42 2.30
C TYR A 162 -15.22 -10.06 1.47
N LEU A 163 -16.05 -10.82 2.16
CA LEU A 163 -17.21 -11.47 1.61
C LEU A 163 -18.48 -10.76 2.10
N SER A 164 -19.31 -10.32 1.15
CA SER A 164 -20.69 -9.91 1.41
C SER A 164 -21.67 -10.93 0.81
N LYS A 165 -22.90 -10.93 1.30
CA LYS A 165 -23.99 -11.73 0.75
C LYS A 165 -24.99 -10.78 0.11
N GLU A 166 -25.26 -10.97 -1.17
CA GLU A 166 -26.30 -10.24 -1.92
C GLU A 166 -27.31 -11.26 -2.41
N LEU A 167 -28.52 -11.22 -1.84
CA LEU A 167 -29.54 -12.26 -2.05
C LEU A 167 -28.97 -13.64 -1.67
N ASP A 168 -28.85 -14.55 -2.65
CA ASP A 168 -28.28 -15.89 -2.50
C ASP A 168 -26.82 -15.99 -2.98
N ASP A 169 -26.23 -14.90 -3.44
CA ASP A 169 -24.87 -14.91 -3.96
C ASP A 169 -23.88 -14.40 -2.91
N TYR A 170 -22.68 -14.98 -2.90
CA TYR A 170 -21.56 -14.41 -2.16
C TYR A 170 -20.70 -13.58 -3.10
N ILE A 171 -20.47 -12.32 -2.72
CA ILE A 171 -19.69 -11.35 -3.47
C ILE A 171 -18.33 -11.20 -2.80
N PHE A 172 -17.26 -11.39 -3.58
CA PHE A 172 -15.89 -11.25 -3.14
C PHE A 172 -15.37 -9.89 -3.56
N THR A 173 -15.08 -9.05 -2.57
CA THR A 173 -14.68 -7.67 -2.78
C THR A 173 -13.24 -7.48 -2.35
N PHE A 174 -12.44 -6.91 -3.25
CA PHE A 174 -11.08 -6.48 -2.98
C PHE A 174 -11.13 -5.10 -2.30
N ARG A 175 -10.76 -5.06 -1.02
CA ARG A 175 -10.87 -3.91 -0.12
C ARG A 175 -10.09 -2.69 -0.58
N PRO A 176 -8.85 -2.81 -1.10
CA PRO A 176 -8.13 -1.67 -1.62
C PRO A 176 -9.04 -0.93 -2.58
N GLU A 177 -9.44 -1.48 -3.72
CA GLU A 177 -10.26 -0.72 -4.68
C GLU A 177 -11.78 -0.67 -4.38
N GLN A 178 -12.24 -1.29 -3.28
CA GLN A 178 -13.67 -1.60 -3.05
C GLN A 178 -14.34 -2.21 -4.29
N ARG A 179 -13.57 -3.01 -5.04
CA ARG A 179 -13.98 -3.58 -6.32
C ARG A 179 -14.53 -4.97 -6.11
N GLN A 180 -15.72 -5.24 -6.64
CA GLN A 180 -16.23 -6.60 -6.71
C GLN A 180 -15.40 -7.36 -7.74
N ILE A 181 -14.64 -8.35 -7.27
CA ILE A 181 -13.70 -9.10 -8.10
C ILE A 181 -14.12 -10.54 -8.34
N GLY A 182 -15.07 -11.05 -7.55
CA GLY A 182 -15.58 -12.40 -7.70
C GLY A 182 -16.99 -12.57 -7.18
N ARG A 183 -17.66 -13.60 -7.70
CA ARG A 183 -19.03 -13.95 -7.33
C ARG A 183 -19.19 -15.46 -7.28
N TYR A 184 -19.83 -15.94 -6.22
CA TYR A 184 -20.27 -17.31 -6.07
C TYR A 184 -21.79 -17.32 -6.14
N LYS A 185 -22.31 -18.05 -7.12
CA LYS A 185 -23.75 -18.25 -7.28
C LYS A 185 -24.17 -19.52 -6.58
N SER A 186 -25.00 -19.42 -5.53
CA SER A 186 -25.45 -20.60 -4.78
C SER A 186 -26.32 -21.54 -5.63
N SER A 187 -27.12 -20.98 -6.54
CA SER A 187 -27.99 -21.74 -7.44
C SER A 187 -27.23 -22.67 -8.40
N THR A 188 -26.09 -22.22 -8.92
CA THR A 188 -25.28 -22.99 -9.88
C THR A 188 -23.98 -23.54 -9.29
N LYS A 189 -23.71 -23.25 -8.01
CA LYS A 189 -22.47 -23.57 -7.30
C LYS A 189 -21.21 -23.14 -8.05
N THR A 190 -21.30 -22.03 -8.80
CA THR A 190 -20.23 -21.58 -9.69
C THR A 190 -19.48 -20.39 -9.10
N PHE A 191 -18.15 -20.45 -9.13
CA PHE A 191 -17.28 -19.33 -8.82
C PHE A 191 -16.88 -18.61 -10.10
N THR A 192 -16.97 -17.29 -10.09
CA THR A 192 -16.45 -16.41 -11.13
C THR A 192 -15.50 -15.41 -10.50
N ILE A 193 -14.39 -15.12 -11.16
CA ILE A 193 -13.39 -14.15 -10.70
C ILE A 193 -12.83 -13.38 -11.90
N LEU A 194 -12.47 -12.12 -11.69
CA LEU A 194 -11.80 -11.32 -12.70
C LEU A 194 -10.40 -11.91 -13.00
N PRO A 195 -9.97 -11.97 -14.28
CA PRO A 195 -8.70 -12.59 -14.66
C PRO A 195 -7.48 -12.05 -13.91
N GLU A 196 -7.43 -10.74 -13.67
CA GLU A 196 -6.31 -10.10 -12.95
C GLU A 196 -6.24 -10.47 -11.45
N PHE A 197 -7.30 -11.09 -10.91
CA PHE A 197 -7.40 -11.57 -9.53
C PHE A 197 -7.44 -13.10 -9.43
N GLU A 198 -7.16 -13.85 -10.50
CA GLU A 198 -7.25 -15.31 -10.53
C GLU A 198 -6.47 -15.99 -9.39
N GLY A 199 -5.31 -15.43 -9.00
CA GLY A 199 -4.51 -15.88 -7.87
C GLY A 199 -5.21 -15.86 -6.50
N SER A 200 -6.34 -15.16 -6.36
CA SER A 200 -7.15 -15.09 -5.13
C SER A 200 -8.32 -16.09 -5.10
N LEU A 201 -8.54 -16.89 -6.16
CA LEU A 201 -9.66 -17.83 -6.24
C LEU A 201 -9.67 -18.88 -5.10
N ALA A 202 -8.49 -19.37 -4.71
CA ALA A 202 -8.38 -20.33 -3.61
C ALA A 202 -8.86 -19.73 -2.28
N MET A 203 -8.46 -18.48 -2.00
CA MET A 203 -8.89 -17.72 -0.83
C MET A 203 -10.41 -17.47 -0.86
N PHE A 204 -10.96 -17.08 -2.01
CA PHE A 204 -12.39 -16.88 -2.17
C PHE A 204 -13.20 -18.14 -1.83
N LYS A 205 -12.80 -19.29 -2.39
CA LYS A 205 -13.44 -20.59 -2.08
C LYS A 205 -13.40 -20.90 -0.58
N GLN A 206 -12.26 -20.69 0.07
CA GLN A 206 -12.11 -20.93 1.50
C GLN A 206 -13.04 -20.03 2.34
N GLN A 207 -13.16 -18.74 2.00
CA GLN A 207 -14.02 -17.80 2.72
C GLN A 207 -15.50 -18.16 2.58
N VAL A 208 -15.96 -18.54 1.37
CA VAL A 208 -17.35 -19.00 1.15
C VAL A 208 -17.65 -20.24 1.99
N THR A 209 -16.77 -21.24 1.98
CA THR A 209 -16.96 -22.46 2.79
C THR A 209 -17.07 -22.16 4.28
N LYS A 210 -16.19 -21.29 4.82
CA LYS A 210 -16.24 -20.87 6.22
C LYS A 210 -17.57 -20.17 6.55
N ARG A 211 -18.04 -19.28 5.67
CA ARG A 211 -19.31 -18.55 5.83
C ARG A 211 -20.51 -19.50 5.83
N GLN A 212 -20.55 -20.43 4.88
CA GLN A 212 -21.61 -21.44 4.79
C GLN A 212 -21.64 -22.35 6.04
N GLN A 213 -20.48 -22.78 6.54
CA GLN A 213 -20.39 -23.55 7.78
C GLN A 213 -20.96 -22.77 8.98
N GLN A 214 -20.62 -21.48 9.11
CA GLN A 214 -21.14 -20.62 10.18
C GLN A 214 -22.66 -20.44 10.08
N GLU A 215 -23.19 -20.28 8.87
CA GLU A 215 -24.64 -20.19 8.63
C GLU A 215 -25.37 -21.50 9.00
N SER A 216 -24.75 -22.66 8.80
CA SER A 216 -25.32 -23.97 9.14
C SER A 216 -25.30 -24.32 10.65
N VAL A 217 -24.45 -23.68 11.46
CA VAL A 217 -24.37 -23.92 12.91
C VAL A 217 -25.37 -23.08 13.71
N ILE A 218 -25.96 -22.06 13.08
CA ILE A 218 -26.93 -21.15 13.71
C ILE A 218 -28.38 -21.64 13.54
N VAL A 219 -28.58 -22.80 12.89
CA VAL A 219 -29.89 -23.45 12.69
C VAL A 219 -30.09 -24.59 13.66
#